data_AF-A0A5K0W348-F1
#
_entry.id   AF-A0A5K0W348-F1
#
_cell.length_a   1.000
_cell.length_b   1.000
_cell.length_c   1.000
_cell.angle_alpha   90.00
_cell.angle_beta   90.00
_cell.angle_gamma   90.00
#
_symmetry.space_group_name_H-M   'P 1'
#
loop_
_entity.id
_entity.type
_entity.pdbx_description
1 polymer ?
#
loop_
_entity_poly.entity_id
_entity_poly.type
_entity_poly.pdbx_seq_one_letter_code
_entity_poly.pdbx_strand_id
1 'polypeptide(L)'
;SAAMILHMIHKFGFLPTHMADLVGWAEHKYSDGSLAVALIREISRTNPKDYLRDTSGADNVGRFLTELADRLPKLVATNVGMLVPHFGGESYKIRNGLIGVFGKLIAKAFKDVDGDPAGVALRLRGKQSMLEMMLERCRDVSAYTRSKVLQVWADLCEEHAVSIGLWNE
;
A
#
# COMPACT_ATOMS: atom_id res chain seq x y z
N SER A 1 -14.12 10.75 -14.23
CA SER A 1 -14.49 9.86 -13.10
C SER A 1 -13.26 9.09 -12.64
N ALA A 2 -13.25 8.55 -11.42
CA ALA A 2 -12.12 7.76 -10.88
C ALA A 2 -11.77 6.55 -11.78
N ALA A 3 -12.78 5.90 -12.37
CA ALA A 3 -12.59 4.80 -13.32
C ALA A 3 -11.73 5.20 -14.54
N MET A 4 -11.92 6.41 -15.10
CA MET A 4 -11.11 6.88 -16.23
C MET A 4 -9.66 7.15 -15.83
N ILE A 5 -9.44 7.67 -14.61
CA ILE A 5 -8.10 7.88 -14.06
C ILE A 5 -7.41 6.54 -13.83
N LEU A 6 -8.11 5.57 -13.24
CA LEU A 6 -7.60 4.21 -13.06
C LEU A 6 -7.26 3.56 -14.42
N HIS A 7 -8.11 3.70 -15.43
CA HIS A 7 -7.83 3.21 -16.77
C HIS A 7 -6.55 3.83 -17.38
N MET A 8 -6.32 5.13 -17.17
CA MET A 8 -5.05 5.77 -17.60
C MET A 8 -3.84 5.22 -16.83
N ILE A 9 -3.96 4.98 -15.52
CA ILE A 9 -2.89 4.37 -14.70
C ILE A 9 -2.56 2.97 -15.22
N HIS A 10 -3.57 2.16 -15.54
CA HIS A 10 -3.35 0.85 -16.16
C HIS A 10 -2.55 0.98 -17.47
N LYS A 11 -2.97 1.89 -18.34
CA LYS A 11 -2.46 2.00 -19.71
C LYS A 11 -1.05 2.60 -19.81
N PHE A 12 -0.71 3.57 -18.97
CA PHE A 12 0.49 4.38 -19.14
C PHE A 12 1.44 4.28 -17.95
N GLY A 13 2.56 3.57 -18.12
CA GLY A 13 3.51 3.29 -17.04
C GLY A 13 4.27 4.49 -16.46
N PHE A 14 4.22 5.66 -17.12
CA PHE A 14 4.79 6.90 -16.60
C PHE A 14 3.82 7.67 -15.68
N LEU A 15 2.52 7.36 -15.71
CA LEU A 15 1.52 8.08 -14.93
C LEU A 15 1.44 7.75 -13.43
N PRO A 16 1.78 6.55 -12.91
CA PRO A 16 1.54 6.20 -11.51
C PRO A 16 2.04 7.26 -10.51
N THR A 17 3.30 7.67 -10.63
CA THR A 17 3.89 8.68 -9.73
C THR A 17 3.22 10.04 -9.87
N HIS A 18 3.01 10.51 -11.11
CA HIS A 18 2.38 11.81 -11.37
C HIS A 18 0.91 11.85 -10.93
N MET A 19 0.17 10.74 -11.06
CA MET A 19 -1.20 10.64 -10.57
C MET A 19 -1.24 10.63 -9.05
N ALA A 20 -0.29 9.97 -8.39
CA ALA A 20 -0.15 10.04 -6.95
C ALA A 20 0.19 11.46 -6.47
N ASP A 21 1.08 12.18 -7.19
CA ASP A 21 1.39 13.59 -6.92
C ASP A 21 0.14 14.47 -7.06
N LEU A 22 -0.62 14.31 -8.13
CA LEU A 22 -1.85 15.08 -8.37
C LEU A 22 -2.88 14.87 -7.27
N VAL A 23 -3.12 13.60 -6.88
CA VAL A 23 -4.07 13.24 -5.82
C VAL A 23 -3.59 13.77 -4.46
N GLY A 24 -2.30 13.63 -4.17
CA GLY A 24 -1.69 14.19 -2.95
C GLY A 24 -1.82 15.71 -2.89
N TRP A 25 -1.52 16.39 -4.00
CA TRP A 25 -1.66 17.84 -4.09
C TRP A 25 -3.10 18.30 -3.88
N ALA A 26 -4.08 17.60 -4.47
CA ALA A 26 -5.49 17.94 -4.29
C ALA A 26 -5.91 17.84 -2.81
N GLU A 27 -5.52 16.77 -2.12
CA GLU A 27 -5.79 16.62 -0.69
C GLU A 27 -5.11 17.73 0.14
N HIS A 28 -3.84 18.02 -0.13
CA HIS A 28 -3.13 19.08 0.61
C HIS A 28 -3.67 20.48 0.34
N LYS A 29 -4.12 20.76 -0.89
CA LYS A 29 -4.58 22.08 -1.30
C LYS A 29 -6.02 22.37 -0.89
N TYR A 30 -6.87 21.35 -0.91
CA TYR A 30 -8.32 21.51 -0.75
C TYR A 30 -8.88 20.73 0.45
N SER A 31 -8.08 19.93 1.15
CA SER A 31 -8.54 18.99 2.19
C SER A 31 -9.64 18.04 1.66
N ASP A 32 -9.53 17.68 0.38
CA ASP A 32 -10.43 16.73 -0.29
C ASP A 32 -9.70 15.45 -0.72
N GLY A 33 -9.78 14.44 0.15
CA GLY A 33 -9.25 13.10 -0.09
C GLY A 33 -10.21 12.19 -0.88
N SER A 34 -11.37 12.69 -1.32
CA SER A 34 -12.42 11.88 -1.94
C SER A 34 -11.94 11.17 -3.20
N LEU A 35 -11.08 11.81 -4.00
CA LEU A 35 -10.49 11.20 -5.19
C LEU A 35 -9.59 10.02 -4.84
N ALA A 36 -8.73 10.16 -3.81
CA ALA A 36 -7.88 9.07 -3.35
C ALA A 36 -8.71 7.87 -2.89
N VAL A 37 -9.74 8.11 -2.08
CA VAL A 37 -10.66 7.07 -1.60
C VAL A 37 -11.41 6.42 -2.76
N ALA A 38 -11.88 7.20 -3.73
CA ALA A 38 -12.55 6.68 -4.91
C ALA A 38 -11.63 5.78 -5.73
N LEU A 39 -10.37 6.17 -5.96
CA LEU A 39 -9.39 5.34 -6.68
C LEU A 39 -9.06 4.04 -5.94
N ILE A 40 -8.84 4.09 -4.62
CA ILE A 40 -8.62 2.88 -3.80
C ILE A 40 -9.84 1.95 -3.90
N ARG A 41 -11.05 2.52 -3.85
CA ARG A 41 -12.29 1.75 -3.97
C ARG A 41 -12.44 1.11 -5.35
N GLU A 42 -12.15 1.83 -6.44
CA GLU A 42 -12.18 1.25 -7.78
C GLU A 42 -11.18 0.09 -7.92
N ILE A 43 -9.95 0.26 -7.41
CA ILE A 43 -8.93 -0.80 -7.39
C ILE A 43 -9.39 -2.01 -6.55
N SER A 44 -10.02 -1.78 -5.40
CA SER A 44 -10.55 -2.86 -4.55
C SER A 44 -11.66 -3.68 -5.22
N ARG A 45 -12.40 -3.07 -6.15
CA ARG A 45 -13.49 -3.71 -6.91
C ARG A 45 -13.02 -4.42 -8.17
N THR A 46 -11.79 -4.15 -8.63
CA THR A 46 -11.20 -4.85 -9.78
C THR A 46 -11.12 -6.35 -9.50
N ASN A 47 -11.50 -7.19 -10.47
CA ASN A 47 -11.39 -8.63 -10.31
C ASN A 47 -9.90 -9.03 -10.24
N PRO A 48 -9.43 -9.76 -9.22
CA PRO A 48 -8.04 -10.17 -9.11
C PRO A 48 -7.49 -10.92 -10.34
N LYS A 49 -8.36 -11.60 -11.11
CA LYS A 49 -7.98 -12.29 -12.35
C LYS A 49 -7.58 -11.34 -13.48
N ASP A 50 -8.07 -10.10 -13.46
CA ASP A 50 -7.73 -9.11 -14.48
C ASP A 50 -6.26 -8.67 -14.34
N TYR A 51 -5.74 -8.58 -13.11
CA TYR A 51 -4.32 -8.30 -12.85
C TYR A 51 -3.37 -9.43 -13.26
N LEU A 52 -3.88 -10.66 -13.43
CA LEU A 52 -3.09 -11.75 -13.99
C LEU A 52 -2.99 -11.63 -15.52
N ARG A 53 -4.08 -11.18 -16.17
CA ARG A 53 -4.15 -11.00 -17.62
C ARG A 53 -3.36 -9.77 -18.09
N ASP A 54 -3.44 -8.68 -17.34
CA ASP A 54 -2.73 -7.43 -17.60
C ASP A 54 -1.64 -7.20 -16.56
N THR A 55 -0.48 -7.85 -16.76
CA THR A 55 0.65 -7.79 -15.83
C THR A 55 1.32 -6.41 -15.77
N SER A 56 1.34 -5.68 -16.89
CA SER A 56 1.88 -4.31 -16.95
C SER A 56 0.97 -3.34 -16.20
N GLY A 57 -0.34 -3.41 -16.40
CA GLY A 57 -1.30 -2.62 -15.64
C GLY A 57 -1.28 -2.95 -14.15
N ALA A 58 -1.13 -4.23 -13.78
CA ALA A 58 -0.96 -4.64 -12.39
C ALA A 58 0.30 -4.02 -11.73
N ASP A 59 1.43 -3.97 -12.46
CA ASP A 59 2.66 -3.30 -11.99
C ASP A 59 2.43 -1.79 -11.81
N ASN A 60 1.76 -1.14 -12.77
CA ASN A 60 1.44 0.29 -12.71
C ASN A 60 0.53 0.63 -11.52
N VAL A 61 -0.53 -0.16 -11.28
CA VAL A 61 -1.43 0.01 -10.14
C VAL A 61 -0.68 -0.20 -8.83
N GLY A 62 0.18 -1.23 -8.74
CA GLY A 62 1.01 -1.48 -7.56
C GLY A 62 1.95 -0.31 -7.24
N ARG A 63 2.58 0.29 -8.26
CA ARG A 63 3.40 1.50 -8.12
C ARG A 63 2.55 2.68 -7.65
N PHE A 64 1.42 2.94 -8.30
CA PHE A 64 0.52 4.04 -7.93
C PHE A 64 0.08 3.95 -6.46
N LEU A 65 -0.34 2.77 -6.00
CA LEU A 65 -0.73 2.55 -4.61
C LEU A 65 0.42 2.82 -3.64
N THR A 66 1.64 2.36 -3.96
CA THR A 66 2.82 2.57 -3.14
C THR A 66 3.17 4.07 -3.04
N GLU A 67 3.15 4.78 -4.18
CA GLU A 67 3.38 6.22 -4.25
C GLU A 67 2.30 7.03 -3.51
N LEU A 68 1.03 6.58 -3.58
CA LEU A 68 -0.08 7.19 -2.86
C LEU A 68 0.05 6.97 -1.36
N ALA A 69 0.46 5.77 -0.91
CA ALA A 69 0.73 5.48 0.49
C ALA A 69 1.88 6.33 1.05
N ASP A 70 2.86 6.67 0.20
CA ASP A 70 3.94 7.57 0.57
C ASP A 70 3.42 9.00 0.78
N ARG A 71 2.57 9.52 -0.10
CA ARG A 71 2.08 10.91 -0.02
C ARG A 71 1.00 11.09 1.05
N LEU A 72 0.07 10.14 1.12
CA LEU A 72 -1.14 10.22 1.96
C LEU A 72 -1.24 9.02 2.93
N PRO A 73 -0.24 8.80 3.80
CA PRO A 73 -0.16 7.58 4.63
C PRO A 73 -1.37 7.41 5.54
N LYS A 74 -1.88 8.49 6.14
CA LYS A 74 -3.06 8.45 7.03
C LYS A 74 -4.31 7.98 6.27
N LEU A 75 -4.59 8.62 5.13
CA LEU A 75 -5.74 8.30 4.28
C LEU A 75 -5.66 6.85 3.77
N VAL A 76 -4.49 6.45 3.27
CA VAL A 76 -4.31 5.08 2.75
C VAL A 76 -4.43 4.05 3.88
N ALA A 77 -3.86 4.30 5.06
CA ALA A 77 -3.99 3.40 6.21
C ALA A 77 -5.46 3.20 6.64
N THR A 78 -6.27 4.25 6.68
CA THR A 78 -7.71 4.13 7.00
C THR A 78 -8.48 3.31 5.97
N ASN A 79 -8.00 3.24 4.73
CA ASN A 79 -8.67 2.57 3.62
C ASN A 79 -8.01 1.24 3.21
N VAL A 80 -6.89 0.87 3.84
CA VAL A 80 -6.04 -0.25 3.39
C VAL A 80 -6.75 -1.60 3.47
N GLY A 81 -7.70 -1.76 4.38
CA GLY A 81 -8.51 -2.96 4.52
C GLY A 81 -9.25 -3.35 3.23
N MET A 82 -9.62 -2.39 2.39
CA MET A 82 -10.26 -2.65 1.09
C MET A 82 -9.32 -3.36 0.10
N LEU A 83 -8.00 -3.21 0.27
CA LEU A 83 -7.00 -3.76 -0.62
C LEU A 83 -6.51 -5.16 -0.20
N VAL A 84 -6.73 -5.54 1.06
CA VAL A 84 -6.28 -6.83 1.63
C VAL A 84 -6.74 -8.05 0.80
N PRO A 85 -7.97 -8.12 0.26
CA PRO A 85 -8.40 -9.27 -0.55
C PRO A 85 -7.50 -9.56 -1.76
N HIS A 86 -6.80 -8.56 -2.31
CA HIS A 86 -5.89 -8.73 -3.44
C HIS A 86 -4.63 -9.55 -3.10
N PHE A 87 -4.30 -9.74 -1.82
CA PHE A 87 -3.25 -10.68 -1.42
C PHE A 87 -3.58 -12.15 -1.74
N GLY A 88 -4.87 -12.49 -1.82
CA GLY A 88 -5.34 -13.81 -2.26
C GLY A 88 -5.36 -13.98 -3.78
N GLY A 89 -5.06 -12.93 -4.54
CA GLY A 89 -5.03 -12.94 -6.01
C GLY A 89 -3.78 -13.61 -6.59
N GLU A 90 -3.88 -14.07 -7.84
CA GLU A 90 -2.82 -14.82 -8.52
C GLU A 90 -1.67 -13.93 -9.04
N SER A 91 -1.94 -12.64 -9.30
CA SER A 91 -0.94 -11.70 -9.82
C SER A 91 0.09 -11.32 -8.75
N TYR A 92 1.33 -11.80 -8.88
CA TYR A 92 2.40 -11.41 -7.95
C TYR A 92 2.72 -9.91 -8.02
N LYS A 93 2.40 -9.24 -9.13
CA LYS A 93 2.60 -7.80 -9.30
C LYS A 93 1.74 -6.98 -8.36
N ILE A 94 0.44 -7.31 -8.26
CA ILE A 94 -0.44 -6.62 -7.31
C ILE A 94 -0.05 -6.94 -5.87
N ARG A 95 0.27 -8.21 -5.56
CA ARG A 95 0.76 -8.61 -4.22
C ARG A 95 2.02 -7.82 -3.84
N ASN A 96 2.97 -7.66 -4.76
CA ASN A 96 4.18 -6.87 -4.56
C ASN A 96 3.89 -5.38 -4.34
N GLY A 97 2.91 -4.83 -5.06
CA GLY A 97 2.42 -3.46 -4.84
C GLY A 97 1.89 -3.27 -3.42
N LEU A 98 1.08 -4.20 -2.92
CA LEU A 98 0.55 -4.15 -1.55
C LEU A 98 1.63 -4.29 -0.48
N ILE A 99 2.65 -5.13 -0.70
CA ILE A 99 3.82 -5.20 0.17
C ILE A 99 4.54 -3.84 0.22
N GLY A 100 4.66 -3.16 -0.93
CA GLY A 100 5.17 -1.79 -1.00
C GLY A 100 4.34 -0.80 -0.19
N VAL A 101 3.01 -0.86 -0.32
CA VAL A 101 2.07 -0.05 0.49
C VAL A 101 2.30 -0.28 1.97
N PHE A 102 2.34 -1.54 2.42
CA PHE A 102 2.58 -1.87 3.83
C PHE A 102 3.92 -1.30 4.31
N GLY A 103 4.99 -1.45 3.53
CA GLY A 103 6.28 -0.83 3.84
C GLY A 103 6.18 0.67 4.11
N LYS A 104 5.53 1.42 3.20
CA LYS A 104 5.35 2.88 3.35
C LYS A 104 4.51 3.23 4.58
N LEU A 105 3.42 2.51 4.85
CA LEU A 105 2.56 2.76 5.99
C LEU A 105 3.26 2.44 7.32
N ILE A 106 3.97 1.31 7.39
CA ILE A 106 4.72 0.89 8.58
C ILE A 106 5.84 1.90 8.90
N ALA A 107 6.63 2.31 7.90
CA ALA A 107 7.73 3.26 8.07
C ALA A 107 7.25 4.62 8.63
N LYS A 108 6.03 5.03 8.27
CA LYS A 108 5.46 6.32 8.70
C LYS A 108 4.61 6.23 9.96
N ALA A 109 4.25 5.02 10.41
CA ALA A 109 3.43 4.82 11.59
C ALA A 109 4.06 5.33 12.90
N PHE A 110 5.40 5.46 12.99
CA PHE A 110 6.09 5.99 14.18
C PHE A 110 6.44 7.46 14.12
N LYS A 111 6.31 8.09 12.95
CA LYS A 111 6.77 9.48 12.77
C LYS A 111 5.81 10.51 13.38
N ASP A 112 4.56 10.12 13.63
CA ASP A 112 3.60 10.93 14.40
C ASP A 112 3.61 10.49 15.87
N VAL A 113 4.39 11.16 16.72
CA VAL A 113 4.41 10.90 18.17
C VAL A 113 3.24 11.60 18.88
N ASP A 114 2.61 12.56 18.21
CA ASP A 114 1.49 13.34 18.76
C ASP A 114 0.15 12.65 18.48
N GLY A 115 -0.48 12.15 19.54
CA GLY A 115 -1.81 11.54 19.45
C GLY A 115 -2.32 11.05 20.80
N ASP A 116 -3.65 11.02 20.94
CA ASP A 116 -4.30 10.38 22.09
C ASP A 116 -3.89 8.91 22.22
N PRO A 117 -3.69 8.36 23.44
CA PRO A 117 -3.25 6.98 23.65
C PRO A 117 -4.08 5.93 22.90
N ALA A 118 -5.38 6.14 22.70
CA ALA A 118 -6.23 5.22 21.95
C ALA A 118 -5.87 5.20 20.44
N GLY A 119 -5.59 6.37 19.86
CA GLY A 119 -5.16 6.50 18.47
C GLY A 119 -3.79 5.86 18.23
N VAL A 120 -2.86 6.04 19.17
CA VAL A 120 -1.55 5.39 19.14
C VAL A 120 -1.70 3.87 19.19
N ALA A 121 -2.52 3.34 20.10
CA ALA A 121 -2.75 1.90 20.22
C ALA A 121 -3.36 1.29 18.95
N LEU A 122 -4.35 1.94 18.33
CA LEU A 122 -4.97 1.47 17.09
C LEU A 122 -3.94 1.41 15.95
N ARG A 123 -3.11 2.44 15.82
CA ARG A 123 -2.05 2.50 14.80
C ARG A 123 -1.00 1.41 15.00
N LEU A 124 -0.60 1.13 16.25
CA LEU A 124 0.34 0.05 16.57
C LEU A 124 -0.25 -1.32 16.22
N ARG A 125 -1.54 -1.56 16.49
CA ARG A 125 -2.24 -2.79 16.05
C ARG A 125 -2.31 -2.92 14.54
N GLY A 126 -2.61 -1.83 13.83
CA GLY A 126 -2.60 -1.80 12.37
C GLY A 126 -1.21 -2.15 11.80
N LYS A 127 -0.15 -1.59 12.40
CA LYS A 127 1.23 -1.93 12.07
C LYS A 127 1.52 -3.41 12.30
N GLN A 128 1.16 -3.94 13.48
CA GLN A 128 1.33 -5.34 13.83
C GLN A 128 0.73 -6.26 12.76
N SER A 129 -0.54 -6.01 12.42
CA SER A 129 -1.25 -6.80 11.41
C SER A 129 -0.58 -6.74 10.04
N MET A 130 -0.08 -5.59 9.61
CA MET A 130 0.68 -5.46 8.35
C MET A 130 1.99 -6.25 8.37
N LEU A 131 2.71 -6.24 9.49
CA LEU A 131 3.94 -7.02 9.65
C LEU A 131 3.66 -8.53 9.63
N GLU A 132 2.63 -8.99 10.34
CA GLU A 132 2.20 -10.39 10.33
C GLU A 132 1.83 -10.86 8.92
N MET A 133 1.02 -10.08 8.20
CA MET A 133 0.69 -10.38 6.80
C MET A 133 1.95 -10.45 5.91
N MET A 134 2.93 -9.55 6.09
CA MET A 134 4.20 -9.63 5.37
C MET A 134 5.00 -10.88 5.71
N LEU A 135 5.03 -11.29 7.00
CA LEU A 135 5.71 -12.52 7.42
C LEU A 135 5.09 -13.76 6.80
N GLU A 136 3.76 -13.83 6.71
CA GLU A 136 3.10 -14.93 5.99
C GLU A 136 3.53 -14.97 4.51
N ARG A 137 3.74 -13.80 3.89
CA ARG A 137 4.21 -13.69 2.49
C ARG A 137 5.69 -14.03 2.30
N CYS A 138 6.48 -14.24 3.36
CA CYS A 138 7.82 -14.86 3.22
C CYS A 138 7.73 -16.27 2.62
N ARG A 139 6.56 -16.92 2.69
CA ARG A 139 6.29 -18.23 2.09
C ARG A 139 5.36 -18.15 0.87
N ASP A 140 5.29 -16.99 0.22
CA ASP A 140 4.50 -16.83 -1.02
C ASP A 140 4.99 -17.79 -2.11
N VAL A 141 4.07 -18.28 -2.93
CA VAL A 141 4.35 -19.17 -4.07
C VAL A 141 5.32 -18.54 -5.08
N SER A 142 5.25 -17.23 -5.26
CA SER A 142 6.12 -16.47 -6.16
C SER A 142 7.44 -16.09 -5.49
N ALA A 143 8.56 -16.49 -6.09
CA ALA A 143 9.88 -16.06 -5.65
C ALA A 143 10.05 -14.53 -5.69
N TYR A 144 9.41 -13.86 -6.65
CA TYR A 144 9.41 -12.40 -6.75
C TYR A 144 8.70 -11.73 -5.57
N THR A 145 7.65 -12.36 -5.03
CA THR A 145 6.96 -11.84 -3.86
C THR A 145 7.76 -12.06 -2.59
N ARG A 146 8.37 -13.24 -2.42
CA ARG A 146 9.31 -13.47 -1.31
C ARG A 146 10.47 -12.48 -1.33
N SER A 147 11.07 -12.26 -2.49
CA SER A 147 12.14 -11.25 -2.66
C SER A 147 11.66 -9.85 -2.30
N LYS A 148 10.46 -9.43 -2.74
CA LYS A 148 9.91 -8.12 -2.40
C LYS A 148 9.64 -7.96 -0.90
N VAL A 149 9.16 -9.00 -0.22
CA VAL A 149 9.01 -8.98 1.24
C VAL A 149 10.34 -8.70 1.92
N LEU A 150 11.40 -9.44 1.55
CA LEU A 150 12.74 -9.26 2.15
C LEU A 150 13.33 -7.87 1.87
N GLN A 151 13.13 -7.32 0.67
CA GLN A 151 13.53 -5.95 0.35
C GLN A 151 12.84 -4.93 1.25
N VAL A 152 11.51 -5.02 1.39
CA VAL A 152 10.79 -4.08 2.25
C VAL A 152 11.17 -4.26 3.72
N TRP A 153 11.45 -5.48 4.18
CA TRP A 153 12.00 -5.69 5.53
C TRP A 153 13.36 -5.02 5.72
N ALA A 154 14.25 -5.10 4.73
CA ALA A 154 15.53 -4.40 4.77
C ALA A 154 15.32 -2.87 4.85
N ASP A 155 14.47 -2.31 4.00
CA ASP A 155 14.13 -0.88 4.02
C ASP A 155 13.58 -0.46 5.40
N LEU A 156 12.71 -1.27 6.01
CA LEU A 156 12.15 -1.00 7.35
C LEU A 156 13.20 -1.07 8.47
N CYS A 157 14.21 -1.93 8.33
CA CYS A 157 15.33 -1.97 9.27
C CYS A 157 16.20 -0.71 9.16
N GLU A 158 16.50 -0.27 7.94
CA GLU A 158 17.26 0.97 7.68
C GLU A 158 16.51 2.22 8.19
N GLU A 159 15.18 2.24 8.07
CA GLU A 159 14.32 3.31 8.61
C GLU A 159 14.07 3.20 10.12
N HIS A 160 14.68 2.22 10.82
CA HIS A 160 14.42 1.93 12.24
C HIS A 160 12.93 1.74 12.58
N ALA A 161 12.16 1.23 11.61
CA ALA A 161 10.70 1.08 11.70
C ALA A 161 10.25 -0.30 12.22
N VAL A 162 11.17 -1.24 12.39
CA VAL A 162 10.92 -2.53 13.04
C VAL A 162 11.07 -2.37 14.56
N SER A 163 10.00 -2.61 15.32
CA SER A 163 10.11 -2.58 16.79
C SER A 163 10.52 -3.96 17.30
N ILE A 164 11.55 -4.01 18.15
CA ILE A 164 12.08 -5.24 18.76
C ILE A 164 11.08 -5.81 19.77
N GLY A 165 10.24 -4.97 20.37
CA GLY A 165 9.21 -5.40 21.33
C GLY A 165 8.13 -6.31 20.74
N LEU A 166 8.06 -6.46 19.40
CA LEU A 166 7.16 -7.41 18.73
C LEU A 166 7.62 -8.86 18.79
N TRP A 167 8.91 -9.10 19.04
CA TRP A 167 9.54 -10.42 18.87
C TRP A 167 9.99 -11.04 20.18
N ASN A 168 9.86 -10.30 21.29
CA ASN A 168 10.11 -10.79 22.63
C ASN A 168 8.80 -11.37 23.18
N GLU A 169 8.42 -12.54 22.69
CA GLU A 169 7.61 -13.49 23.49
C GLU A 169 8.54 -14.35 24.36
#